data_AF-A0A562T459-F1
#
_entry.id   AF-A0A562T459-F1
#
_cell.length_a   1.000
_cell.length_b   1.000
_cell.length_c   1.000
_cell.angle_alpha   90.00
_cell.angle_beta   90.00
_cell.angle_gamma   90.00
#
_symmetry.space_group_name_H-M   'P 1'
#
loop_
_entity.id
_entity.type
_entity.pdbx_description
1 polymer ?
#
loop_
_entity_poly.entity_id
_entity_poly.type
_entity_poly.pdbx_seq_one_letter_code
_entity_poly.pdbx_strand_id
1 'polypeptide(L)'
;MGTGITIEQITAEDTLPLRRDLLYPGQPLAAVRLERDQDGIHFGVLEAGRLVSVGSLFPDGREAQFRKLATLQEAQGRGYGSMLIKHMQQHCREAGIPLLWCNARQTAEGFYTRLGFKRAGEYFVKSNITYTRMEQTLHGKKNLTVIPAIDIIDGKCVRLTQGDYAQQKVYNEHPLEVAKTFEDIGVKRLHLVDLDGARKGAVVNWKVLDAIAGKTSLVVDFGGGIKTGEDLRIVFENGAALATIGSIAVKDPELFFGWVRQYGPDKIFLGADVKEEKIAVGGWLETTDLSVFDFLEQHTSHGIRHIFCTDIAKDGLLQGPSIALYKKILERFPDIDFVASGGVSNIQDVTDLQEAGCSGVIIGKAIYEGRITMEALKELIIKNE
;
A
#
# COMPACT_ATOMS: atom_id res chain seq x y z
N MET A 1 -23.53 -5.50 22.12
CA MET A 1 -22.65 -5.80 23.26
C MET A 1 -21.40 -6.44 22.68
N GLY A 2 -20.28 -5.71 22.68
CA GLY A 2 -19.07 -6.11 21.97
C GLY A 2 -18.60 -7.50 22.40
N THR A 3 -18.27 -8.35 21.44
CA THR A 3 -17.61 -9.63 21.68
C THR A 3 -16.35 -9.34 22.49
N GLY A 4 -16.32 -9.70 23.78
CA GLY A 4 -15.25 -9.37 24.73
C GLY A 4 -13.95 -10.13 24.45
N ILE A 5 -13.44 -10.03 23.23
CA ILE A 5 -12.22 -10.68 22.75
C ILE A 5 -11.13 -9.62 22.66
N THR A 6 -10.01 -9.83 23.36
CA THR A 6 -8.83 -8.95 23.35
C THR A 6 -7.57 -9.75 23.05
N ILE A 7 -6.56 -9.08 22.49
CA ILE A 7 -5.18 -9.61 22.40
C ILE A 7 -4.33 -8.77 23.34
N GLU A 8 -3.61 -9.43 24.23
CA GLU A 8 -2.79 -8.77 25.24
C GLU A 8 -1.38 -9.35 25.23
N GLN A 9 -0.39 -8.51 25.53
CA GLN A 9 0.94 -8.98 25.87
C GLN A 9 0.89 -9.54 27.31
N ILE A 10 1.31 -10.79 27.46
CA ILE A 10 1.25 -11.55 28.72
C ILE A 10 2.66 -11.97 29.15
N THR A 11 2.80 -12.52 30.36
CA THR A 11 4.09 -13.05 30.82
C THR A 11 4.36 -14.44 30.25
N ALA A 12 5.62 -14.89 30.30
CA ALA A 12 5.96 -16.27 29.95
C ALA A 12 5.19 -17.26 30.83
N GLU A 13 5.06 -16.95 32.12
CA GLU A 13 4.34 -17.72 33.14
C GLU A 13 2.87 -17.95 32.75
N ASP A 14 2.19 -16.92 32.24
CA ASP A 14 0.79 -17.00 31.81
C ASP A 14 0.59 -17.99 30.64
N THR A 15 1.63 -18.21 29.83
CA THR A 15 1.55 -19.15 28.70
C THR A 15 1.65 -20.61 29.12
N LEU A 16 2.29 -20.90 30.26
CA LEU A 16 2.72 -22.26 30.60
C LEU A 16 1.55 -23.25 30.77
N PRO A 17 0.42 -22.90 31.41
CA PRO A 17 -0.71 -23.82 31.55
C PRO A 17 -1.25 -24.28 30.19
N LEU A 18 -1.54 -23.37 29.27
CA LEU A 18 -2.05 -23.72 27.94
C LEU A 18 -1.02 -24.50 27.11
N ARG A 19 0.27 -24.11 27.19
CA ARG A 19 1.35 -24.86 26.52
C ARG A 19 1.44 -26.30 27.03
N ARG A 20 1.37 -26.51 28.35
CA ARG A 20 1.38 -27.84 28.96
C ARG A 20 0.19 -28.65 28.48
N ASP A 21 -1.02 -28.13 28.69
CA ASP A 21 -2.24 -28.90 28.48
C ASP A 21 -2.43 -29.31 27.02
N LEU A 22 -2.01 -28.46 26.08
CA LEU A 22 -2.25 -28.67 24.65
C LEU A 22 -1.06 -29.24 23.87
N LEU A 23 0.18 -28.90 24.26
CA LEU A 23 1.36 -29.32 23.51
C LEU A 23 2.15 -30.43 24.21
N TYR A 24 2.04 -30.54 25.54
CA TYR A 24 2.83 -31.46 26.38
C TYR A 24 1.98 -32.03 27.55
N PRO A 25 0.86 -32.72 27.26
CA PRO A 25 -0.06 -33.17 28.30
C PRO A 25 0.64 -34.08 29.31
N GLY A 26 0.39 -33.84 30.59
CA GLY A 26 0.98 -34.61 31.70
C GLY A 26 2.39 -34.20 32.14
N GLN A 27 3.03 -33.24 31.46
CA GLN A 27 4.34 -32.72 31.88
C GLN A 27 4.23 -31.67 33.00
N PRO A 28 5.22 -31.51 33.89
CA PRO A 28 5.24 -30.40 34.84
C PRO A 28 5.45 -29.06 34.12
N LEU A 29 4.99 -27.95 34.72
CA LEU A 29 5.13 -26.61 34.11
C LEU A 29 6.59 -26.23 33.82
N ALA A 30 7.53 -26.70 34.63
CA ALA A 30 8.96 -26.46 34.42
C ALA A 30 9.47 -27.09 33.10
N ALA A 31 8.93 -28.25 32.69
CA ALA A 31 9.36 -28.96 31.50
C ALA A 31 8.86 -28.34 30.18
N VAL A 32 7.93 -27.37 30.25
CA VAL A 32 7.35 -26.71 29.07
C VAL A 32 7.87 -25.29 28.83
N ARG A 33 8.77 -24.82 29.70
CA ARG A 33 9.52 -23.57 29.52
C ARG A 33 10.46 -23.66 28.32
N LEU A 34 10.64 -22.56 27.62
CA LEU A 34 11.66 -22.41 26.58
C LEU A 34 12.92 -21.77 27.17
N GLU A 35 14.10 -22.17 26.69
CA GLU A 35 15.40 -21.60 27.13
C GLU A 35 15.44 -20.07 27.03
N ARG A 36 14.75 -19.50 26.04
CA ARG A 36 14.69 -18.05 25.78
C ARG A 36 13.36 -17.41 26.16
N ASP A 37 12.52 -18.03 27.00
CA ASP A 37 11.22 -17.45 27.35
C ASP A 37 11.34 -16.03 27.94
N GLN A 38 12.43 -15.70 28.64
CA GLN A 38 12.62 -14.33 29.16
C GLN A 38 12.91 -13.28 28.07
N ASP A 39 13.44 -13.69 26.93
CA ASP A 39 13.71 -12.81 25.78
C ASP A 39 12.52 -12.75 24.80
N GLY A 40 11.49 -13.57 25.05
CA GLY A 40 10.33 -13.71 24.19
C GLY A 40 9.28 -12.64 24.45
N ILE A 41 8.53 -12.33 23.40
CA ILE A 41 7.32 -11.51 23.50
C ILE A 41 6.13 -12.45 23.43
N HIS A 42 5.31 -12.47 24.49
CA HIS A 42 4.23 -13.43 24.61
C HIS A 42 2.88 -12.74 24.46
N PHE A 43 2.02 -13.34 23.64
CA PHE A 43 0.69 -12.82 23.37
C PHE A 43 -0.37 -13.83 23.76
N GLY A 44 -1.45 -13.32 24.35
CA GLY A 44 -2.63 -14.07 24.73
C GLY A 44 -3.87 -13.52 24.04
N VAL A 45 -4.76 -14.39 23.56
CA VAL A 45 -6.14 -14.02 23.24
C VAL A 45 -6.99 -14.30 24.47
N LEU A 46 -7.68 -13.28 24.96
CA LEU A 46 -8.66 -13.41 26.01
C LEU A 46 -10.06 -13.36 25.41
N GLU A 47 -10.94 -14.25 25.85
CA GLU A 47 -12.36 -14.19 25.56
C GLU A 47 -13.12 -14.12 26.88
N ALA A 48 -13.89 -13.04 27.09
CA ALA A 48 -14.57 -12.75 28.34
C ALA A 48 -13.63 -12.85 29.56
N GLY A 49 -12.39 -12.38 29.40
CA GLY A 49 -11.35 -12.40 30.44
C GLY A 49 -10.64 -13.75 30.63
N ARG A 50 -11.05 -14.82 29.92
CA ARG A 50 -10.37 -16.11 29.96
C ARG A 50 -9.33 -16.21 28.84
N LEU A 51 -8.10 -16.59 29.19
CA LEU A 51 -7.05 -16.88 28.21
C LEU A 51 -7.39 -18.15 27.39
N VAL A 52 -7.61 -17.99 26.09
CA VAL A 52 -8.06 -19.07 25.18
C VAL A 52 -7.04 -19.47 24.13
N SER A 53 -6.06 -18.61 23.84
CA SER A 53 -4.99 -18.89 22.89
C SER A 53 -3.72 -18.16 23.30
N VAL A 54 -2.56 -18.79 23.07
CA VAL A 54 -1.24 -18.21 23.35
C VAL A 54 -0.30 -18.40 22.17
N GLY A 55 0.63 -17.46 22.00
CA GLY A 55 1.72 -17.52 21.04
C GLY A 55 2.92 -16.74 21.56
N SER A 56 4.12 -17.09 21.10
CA SER A 56 5.34 -16.44 21.59
C SER A 56 6.28 -16.15 20.45
N LEU A 57 6.72 -14.91 20.36
CA LEU A 57 7.56 -14.36 19.32
C LEU A 57 8.97 -14.15 19.87
N PHE A 58 9.97 -14.59 19.12
CA PHE A 58 11.39 -14.49 19.48
C PHE A 58 12.11 -13.73 18.37
N PRO A 59 12.21 -12.39 18.49
CA PRO A 59 13.03 -11.58 17.59
C PRO A 59 14.53 -11.94 17.67
N ASP A 60 15.20 -11.93 16.53
CA ASP A 60 16.64 -12.09 16.38
C ASP A 60 17.13 -11.31 15.15
N GLY A 61 17.63 -10.08 15.38
CA GLY A 61 18.07 -9.19 14.32
C GLY A 61 16.98 -8.87 13.29
N ARG A 62 17.14 -9.37 12.06
CA ARG A 62 16.21 -9.14 10.93
C ARG A 62 15.17 -10.24 10.77
N GLU A 63 15.10 -11.19 11.69
CA GLU A 63 14.05 -12.20 11.67
C GLU A 63 13.39 -12.37 13.04
N ALA A 64 12.20 -12.95 13.05
CA ALA A 64 11.55 -13.38 14.27
C ALA A 64 10.97 -14.78 14.06
N GLN A 65 11.23 -15.66 15.03
CA GLN A 65 10.59 -16.96 15.10
C GLN A 65 9.38 -16.88 16.03
N PHE A 66 8.20 -17.29 15.59
CA PHE A 66 7.12 -17.57 16.53
C PHE A 66 7.02 -19.06 16.86
N ARG A 67 6.71 -19.35 18.12
CA ARG A 67 6.69 -20.69 18.70
C ARG A 67 5.48 -20.83 19.62
N LYS A 68 5.13 -22.09 19.91
CA LYS A 68 4.15 -22.47 20.95
C LYS A 68 2.76 -21.84 20.74
N LEU A 69 2.33 -21.72 19.48
CA LEU A 69 0.96 -21.37 19.17
C LEU A 69 0.03 -22.49 19.67
N ALA A 70 -0.81 -22.20 20.65
CA ALA A 70 -1.69 -23.17 21.27
C ALA A 70 -3.06 -22.52 21.57
N THR A 71 -4.13 -23.17 21.12
CA THR A 71 -5.52 -22.70 21.31
C THR A 71 -6.32 -23.83 21.95
N LEU A 72 -7.07 -23.49 23.01
CA LEU A 72 -7.94 -24.42 23.71
C LEU A 72 -8.83 -25.20 22.73
N GLN A 73 -9.06 -26.48 22.99
CA GLN A 73 -9.76 -27.36 22.06
C GLN A 73 -11.19 -26.86 21.77
N GLU A 74 -11.89 -26.38 22.80
CA GLU A 74 -13.22 -25.75 22.70
C GLU A 74 -13.22 -24.40 21.96
N ALA A 75 -12.04 -23.79 21.79
CA ALA A 75 -11.84 -22.49 21.14
C ALA A 75 -11.24 -22.62 19.72
N GLN A 76 -10.93 -23.84 19.27
CA GLN A 76 -10.41 -24.07 17.92
C GLN A 76 -11.48 -23.81 16.85
N GLY A 77 -11.06 -23.45 15.64
CA GLY A 77 -11.96 -23.07 14.55
C GLY A 77 -12.56 -21.65 14.65
N ARG A 78 -12.34 -20.94 15.77
CA ARG A 78 -12.88 -19.59 16.01
C ARG A 78 -11.97 -18.44 15.51
N GLY A 79 -10.85 -18.76 14.88
CA GLY A 79 -9.93 -17.78 14.30
C GLY A 79 -8.85 -17.22 15.24
N TYR A 80 -8.83 -17.60 16.52
CA TYR A 80 -7.85 -17.07 17.50
C TYR A 80 -6.38 -17.28 17.12
N GLY A 81 -6.05 -18.44 16.53
CA GLY A 81 -4.69 -18.68 16.02
C GLY A 81 -4.30 -17.70 14.91
N SER A 82 -5.23 -17.42 13.99
CA SER A 82 -5.04 -16.43 12.92
C SER A 82 -4.91 -15.01 13.49
N MET A 83 -5.66 -14.67 14.55
CA MET A 83 -5.56 -13.39 15.24
C MET A 83 -4.17 -13.18 15.84
N LEU A 84 -3.64 -14.16 16.56
CA LEU A 84 -2.29 -14.08 17.12
C LEU A 84 -1.21 -13.95 16.05
N ILE A 85 -1.31 -14.71 14.96
CA ILE A 85 -0.33 -14.61 13.86
C ILE A 85 -0.39 -13.23 13.22
N LYS A 86 -1.58 -12.69 12.93
CA LYS A 86 -1.73 -11.34 12.40
C LYS A 86 -1.16 -10.28 13.34
N HIS A 87 -1.37 -10.45 14.65
CA HIS A 87 -0.81 -9.56 15.66
C HIS A 87 0.72 -9.63 15.70
N MET A 88 1.31 -10.83 15.64
CA MET A 88 2.78 -11.00 15.57
C MET A 88 3.36 -10.46 14.26
N GLN A 89 2.69 -10.64 13.13
CA GLN A 89 3.08 -10.02 11.86
C GLN A 89 3.10 -8.50 12.00
N GLN A 90 2.07 -7.91 12.60
CA GLN A 90 2.00 -6.46 12.83
C GLN A 90 3.13 -5.97 13.74
N HIS A 91 3.36 -6.65 14.86
CA HIS A 91 4.48 -6.35 15.75
C HIS A 91 5.82 -6.38 15.02
N CYS A 92 6.06 -7.39 14.18
CA CYS A 92 7.28 -7.46 13.37
C CYS A 92 7.40 -6.29 12.38
N ARG A 93 6.30 -5.87 11.73
CA ARG A 93 6.31 -4.71 10.83
C ARG A 93 6.66 -3.41 11.55
N GLU A 94 6.11 -3.22 12.75
CA GLU A 94 6.38 -2.05 13.60
C GLU A 94 7.81 -2.05 14.13
N ALA A 95 8.35 -3.23 14.46
CA ALA A 95 9.73 -3.40 14.89
C ALA A 95 10.75 -3.42 13.73
N GLY A 96 10.31 -3.26 12.47
CA GLY A 96 11.19 -3.29 11.31
C GLY A 96 11.84 -4.67 11.05
N ILE A 97 11.20 -5.76 11.49
CA ILE A 97 11.65 -7.14 11.33
C ILE A 97 11.07 -7.71 10.02
N PRO A 98 11.89 -7.89 8.96
CA PRO A 98 11.39 -8.23 7.63
C PRO A 98 11.09 -9.71 7.40
N LEU A 99 11.38 -10.60 8.35
CA LEU A 99 11.17 -12.04 8.18
C LEU A 99 10.51 -12.64 9.41
N LEU A 100 9.31 -13.18 9.25
CA LEU A 100 8.62 -13.94 10.30
C LEU A 100 8.57 -15.41 9.90
N TRP A 101 8.92 -16.31 10.81
CA TRP A 101 8.96 -17.73 10.50
C TRP A 101 8.56 -18.64 11.67
N CYS A 102 8.23 -19.89 11.36
CA CYS A 102 8.00 -20.93 12.36
C CYS A 102 8.35 -22.33 11.82
N ASN A 103 8.44 -23.29 12.75
CA ASN A 103 8.43 -24.70 12.40
C ASN A 103 6.99 -25.22 12.49
N ALA A 104 6.32 -25.28 11.34
CA ALA A 104 4.94 -25.74 11.23
C ALA A 104 4.89 -27.27 11.19
N ARG A 105 3.91 -27.88 11.85
CA ARG A 105 3.59 -29.30 11.60
C ARG A 105 3.13 -29.43 10.15
N GLN A 106 3.48 -30.53 9.49
CA GLN A 106 3.03 -30.81 8.11
C GLN A 106 1.50 -30.69 7.97
N THR A 107 0.75 -31.14 8.98
CA THR A 107 -0.73 -31.05 9.01
C THR A 107 -1.27 -29.62 9.14
N ALA A 108 -0.43 -28.64 9.49
CA ALA A 108 -0.80 -27.24 9.63
C ALA A 108 -0.28 -26.36 8.48
N GLU A 109 0.38 -26.92 7.47
CA GLU A 109 0.96 -26.16 6.35
C GLU A 109 -0.09 -25.29 5.66
N GLY A 110 -1.25 -25.87 5.28
CA GLY A 110 -2.34 -25.13 4.65
C GLY A 110 -2.95 -24.02 5.52
N PHE A 111 -2.82 -24.09 6.85
CA PHE A 111 -3.22 -23.00 7.74
C PHE A 111 -2.27 -21.80 7.61
N TYR A 112 -0.96 -22.03 7.60
CA TYR A 112 0.03 -20.97 7.44
C TYR A 112 0.08 -20.40 6.02
N THR A 113 -0.12 -21.22 4.99
CA THR A 113 -0.20 -20.75 3.60
C THR A 113 -1.31 -19.73 3.40
N ARG A 114 -2.48 -19.95 4.01
CA ARG A 114 -3.60 -18.98 4.00
C ARG A 114 -3.29 -17.66 4.73
N LEU A 115 -2.25 -17.63 5.55
CA LEU A 115 -1.79 -16.43 6.28
C LEU A 115 -0.58 -15.76 5.61
N GLY A 116 -0.20 -16.20 4.40
CA GLY A 116 0.86 -15.61 3.61
C GLY A 116 2.25 -16.22 3.81
N PHE A 117 2.35 -17.33 4.56
CA PHE A 117 3.61 -18.05 4.71
C PHE A 117 3.87 -18.98 3.52
N LYS A 118 5.13 -19.19 3.20
CA LYS A 118 5.62 -20.14 2.19
C LYS A 118 6.54 -21.15 2.87
N ARG A 119 6.57 -22.38 2.33
CA ARG A 119 7.51 -23.42 2.79
C ARG A 119 8.92 -23.05 2.33
N ALA A 120 9.87 -23.04 3.26
CA ALA A 120 11.26 -22.63 3.03
C ALA A 120 12.29 -23.66 3.50
N GLY A 121 11.87 -24.90 3.75
CA GLY A 121 12.78 -25.99 4.10
C GLY A 121 12.20 -27.37 3.84
N GLU A 122 13.07 -28.38 3.91
CA GLU A 122 12.67 -29.78 3.85
C GLU A 122 11.84 -30.19 5.08
N TYR A 123 11.15 -31.33 4.96
CA TYR A 123 10.47 -31.91 6.12
C TYR A 123 11.49 -32.55 7.06
N PHE A 124 11.30 -32.36 8.36
CA PHE A 124 12.11 -32.98 9.40
C PHE A 124 11.23 -33.53 10.53
N VAL A 125 11.70 -34.57 11.22
CA VAL A 125 10.94 -35.25 12.27
C VAL A 125 11.46 -34.88 13.65
N LYS A 126 10.55 -34.51 14.56
CA LYS A 126 10.84 -34.31 15.98
C LYS A 126 9.74 -34.95 16.82
N SER A 127 10.10 -35.86 17.71
CA SER A 127 9.16 -36.54 18.61
C SER A 127 7.99 -37.20 17.84
N ASN A 128 8.30 -37.92 16.75
CA ASN A 128 7.33 -38.57 15.85
C ASN A 128 6.33 -37.63 15.16
N ILE A 129 6.63 -36.33 15.10
CA ILE A 129 5.83 -35.34 14.36
C ILE A 129 6.71 -34.75 13.26
N THR A 130 6.16 -34.71 12.05
CA THR A 130 6.80 -34.10 10.87
C THR A 130 6.56 -32.59 10.86
N TYR A 131 7.63 -31.82 10.69
CA TYR A 131 7.64 -30.36 10.62
C TYR A 131 8.29 -29.88 9.33
N THR A 132 8.02 -28.62 8.96
CA THR A 132 8.77 -27.88 7.95
C THR A 132 8.90 -26.41 8.37
N ARG A 133 9.92 -25.71 7.87
CA ARG A 133 10.06 -24.26 8.04
C ARG A 133 9.04 -23.57 7.14
N MET A 134 8.18 -22.76 7.74
CA MET A 134 7.30 -21.83 7.05
C MET A 134 7.77 -20.42 7.35
N GLU A 135 7.92 -19.58 6.33
CA GLU A 135 8.35 -18.20 6.50
C GLU A 135 7.55 -17.23 5.65
N GLN A 136 7.56 -15.97 6.06
CA GLN A 136 6.91 -14.87 5.39
C GLN A 136 7.82 -13.66 5.44
N THR A 137 8.10 -13.09 4.27
CA THR A 137 8.69 -11.77 4.18
C THR A 137 7.64 -10.73 4.58
N LEU A 138 7.98 -9.93 5.58
CA LEU A 138 7.19 -8.81 6.04
C LEU A 138 7.83 -7.54 5.49
N HIS A 139 7.05 -6.76 4.76
CA HIS A 139 7.45 -5.40 4.44
C HIS A 139 7.15 -4.54 5.67
N GLY A 140 8.13 -3.74 6.11
CA GLY A 140 7.93 -2.77 7.18
C GLY A 140 6.78 -1.82 6.86
N LYS A 141 6.33 -1.04 7.85
CA LYS A 141 5.37 0.04 7.60
C LYS A 141 5.99 0.96 6.53
N LYS A 142 5.49 0.90 5.29
CA LYS A 142 5.94 1.83 4.24
C LYS A 142 5.52 3.21 4.73
N ASN A 143 6.48 4.14 4.82
CA ASN A 143 6.13 5.54 5.01
C ASN A 143 5.35 5.95 3.76
N LEU A 144 4.13 6.42 3.99
CA LEU A 144 3.25 6.80 2.91
C LEU A 144 3.70 8.17 2.41
N THR A 145 4.02 8.24 1.12
CA THR A 145 4.41 9.49 0.46
C THR A 145 3.17 10.30 0.10
N VAL A 146 3.09 11.52 0.61
CA VAL A 146 2.04 12.46 0.21
C VAL A 146 2.43 13.14 -1.09
N ILE A 147 1.56 13.06 -2.09
CA ILE A 147 1.79 13.58 -3.44
C ILE A 147 0.67 14.58 -3.77
N PRO A 148 0.85 15.89 -3.53
CA PRO A 148 -0.11 16.88 -3.97
C PRO A 148 -0.29 16.87 -5.48
N ALA A 149 -1.50 17.12 -5.95
CA ALA A 149 -1.82 17.21 -7.37
C ALA A 149 -2.01 18.66 -7.82
N ILE A 150 -1.45 19.01 -8.97
CA ILE A 150 -1.76 20.23 -9.72
C ILE A 150 -2.30 19.83 -11.08
N ASP A 151 -3.56 20.16 -11.35
CA ASP A 151 -4.15 20.02 -12.68
C ASP A 151 -4.03 21.35 -13.43
N ILE A 152 -3.69 21.30 -14.72
CA ILE A 152 -3.40 22.48 -15.53
C ILE A 152 -4.40 22.59 -16.69
N ILE A 153 -5.05 23.75 -16.79
CA ILE A 153 -5.75 24.23 -17.99
C ILE A 153 -5.30 25.67 -18.26
N ASP A 154 -4.97 25.99 -19.52
CA ASP A 154 -4.51 27.30 -19.98
C ASP A 154 -3.33 27.85 -19.12
N GLY A 155 -2.45 26.95 -18.67
CA GLY A 155 -1.31 27.28 -17.80
C GLY A 155 -1.65 27.62 -16.34
N LYS A 156 -2.89 27.42 -15.90
CA LYS A 156 -3.38 27.75 -14.54
C LYS A 156 -3.70 26.50 -13.72
N CYS A 157 -3.61 26.61 -12.38
CA CYS A 157 -4.06 25.56 -11.47
C CYS A 157 -5.59 25.51 -11.43
N VAL A 158 -6.14 24.37 -11.84
CA VAL A 158 -7.59 24.14 -11.87
C VAL A 158 -7.96 22.87 -11.10
N ARG A 159 -9.26 22.66 -10.92
CA ARG A 159 -9.82 21.34 -10.63
C ARG A 159 -11.10 21.15 -11.41
N LEU A 160 -11.32 19.93 -11.86
CA LEU A 160 -12.60 19.48 -12.41
C LEU A 160 -13.38 18.71 -11.34
N THR A 161 -14.70 18.84 -11.34
CA THR A 161 -15.55 17.93 -10.54
C THR A 161 -15.80 16.66 -11.35
N GLN A 162 -15.32 15.52 -10.86
CA GLN A 162 -15.43 14.21 -11.54
C GLN A 162 -14.90 14.21 -12.98
N GLY A 163 -13.87 15.02 -13.28
CA GLY A 163 -13.30 15.12 -14.63
C GLY A 163 -14.11 15.92 -15.64
N ASP A 164 -15.19 16.60 -15.22
CA ASP A 164 -16.02 17.41 -16.12
C ASP A 164 -15.39 18.80 -16.39
N TYR A 165 -14.95 19.01 -17.63
CA TYR A 165 -14.37 20.27 -18.11
C TYR A 165 -15.36 21.45 -18.07
N ALA A 166 -16.67 21.20 -18.08
CA ALA A 166 -17.67 22.25 -17.92
C ALA A 166 -17.76 22.74 -16.47
N GLN A 167 -17.27 21.95 -15.50
CA GLN A 167 -17.28 22.26 -14.06
C GLN A 167 -15.86 22.55 -13.56
N GLN A 168 -15.19 23.46 -14.23
CA GLN A 168 -13.85 23.92 -13.85
C GLN A 168 -13.90 25.00 -12.76
N LYS A 169 -12.97 24.92 -11.80
CA LYS A 169 -12.66 25.99 -10.86
C LYS A 169 -11.17 26.31 -10.95
N VAL A 170 -10.82 27.57 -11.17
CA VAL A 170 -9.44 28.06 -11.09
C VAL A 170 -9.12 28.34 -9.63
N TYR A 171 -8.05 27.74 -9.12
CA TYR A 171 -7.57 27.96 -7.74
C TYR A 171 -6.41 28.94 -7.67
N ASN A 172 -5.53 28.92 -8.67
CA ASN A 172 -4.37 29.79 -8.74
C ASN A 172 -3.95 29.98 -10.20
N GLU A 173 -3.51 31.18 -10.58
CA GLU A 173 -3.02 31.46 -11.94
C GLU A 173 -1.53 31.11 -12.13
N HIS A 174 -0.82 30.74 -11.06
CA HIS A 174 0.62 30.56 -11.04
C HIS A 174 1.01 29.18 -10.44
N PRO A 175 1.03 28.12 -11.26
CA PRO A 175 1.37 26.77 -10.80
C PRO A 175 2.73 26.63 -10.10
N LEU A 176 3.72 27.41 -10.52
CA LEU A 176 5.04 27.43 -9.87
C LEU A 176 4.96 27.91 -8.42
N GLU A 177 4.13 28.90 -8.12
CA GLU A 177 3.97 29.39 -6.75
C GLU A 177 3.35 28.32 -5.87
N VAL A 178 2.31 27.64 -6.37
CA VAL A 178 1.69 26.51 -5.68
C VAL A 178 2.71 25.39 -5.44
N ALA A 179 3.50 25.02 -6.44
CA ALA A 179 4.55 24.00 -6.29
C ALA A 179 5.59 24.39 -5.21
N LYS A 180 6.02 25.65 -5.17
CA LYS A 180 6.92 26.15 -4.11
C LYS A 180 6.31 26.06 -2.72
N THR A 181 5.01 26.39 -2.58
CA THR A 181 4.35 26.24 -1.27
C THR A 181 4.32 24.79 -0.78
N PHE A 182 4.20 23.82 -1.70
CA PHE A 182 4.33 22.40 -1.35
C PHE A 182 5.77 22.04 -0.95
N GLU A 183 6.77 22.50 -1.71
CA GLU A 183 8.19 22.27 -1.39
C GLU A 183 8.56 22.85 -0.01
N ASP A 184 8.08 24.06 0.31
CA ASP A 184 8.37 24.77 1.56
C ASP A 184 7.89 24.01 2.82
N ILE A 185 6.88 23.16 2.68
CA ILE A 185 6.37 22.30 3.76
C ILE A 185 6.99 20.90 3.76
N GLY A 186 7.99 20.64 2.91
CA GLY A 186 8.74 19.39 2.87
C GLY A 186 8.22 18.34 1.88
N VAL A 187 7.22 18.66 1.05
CA VAL A 187 6.76 17.74 -0.01
C VAL A 187 7.93 17.41 -0.93
N LYS A 188 8.07 16.14 -1.31
CA LYS A 188 9.13 15.65 -2.20
C LYS A 188 8.66 15.28 -3.59
N ARG A 189 7.37 14.93 -3.75
CA ARG A 189 6.79 14.48 -5.01
C ARG A 189 5.59 15.35 -5.39
N LEU A 190 5.44 15.61 -6.68
CA LEU A 190 4.31 16.35 -7.23
C LEU A 190 3.70 15.58 -8.41
N HIS A 191 2.37 15.41 -8.38
CA HIS A 191 1.60 14.89 -9.49
C HIS A 191 1.09 16.04 -10.35
N LEU A 192 1.60 16.18 -11.57
CA LEU A 192 1.29 17.30 -12.46
C LEU A 192 0.50 16.80 -13.69
N VAL A 193 -0.72 17.30 -13.87
CA VAL A 193 -1.63 16.81 -14.92
C VAL A 193 -1.96 17.90 -15.92
N ASP A 194 -1.57 17.68 -17.17
CA ASP A 194 -1.95 18.51 -18.32
C ASP A 194 -3.34 18.11 -18.85
N LEU A 195 -4.38 18.80 -18.39
CA LEU A 195 -5.75 18.53 -18.83
C LEU A 195 -6.01 19.02 -20.25
N ASP A 196 -5.37 20.11 -20.68
CA ASP A 196 -5.41 20.51 -22.10
C ASP A 196 -4.84 19.42 -22.99
N GLY A 197 -3.70 18.84 -22.57
CA GLY A 197 -3.06 17.75 -23.28
C GLY A 197 -3.90 16.48 -23.25
N ALA A 198 -4.50 16.15 -22.11
CA ALA A 198 -5.42 15.02 -21.99
C ALA A 198 -6.61 15.14 -22.97
N ARG A 199 -7.18 16.35 -23.11
CA ARG A 199 -8.28 16.63 -24.03
C ARG A 199 -7.84 16.65 -25.50
N LYS A 200 -6.67 17.25 -25.80
CA LYS A 200 -6.15 17.40 -27.17
C LYS A 200 -5.52 16.13 -27.72
N GLY A 201 -5.02 15.25 -26.86
CA GLY A 201 -4.27 14.06 -27.24
C GLY A 201 -2.82 14.33 -27.65
N ALA A 202 -2.21 15.39 -27.11
CA ALA A 202 -0.79 15.73 -27.28
C ALA A 202 -0.35 16.58 -26.09
N VAL A 203 0.94 16.59 -25.73
CA VAL A 203 1.42 17.44 -24.62
C VAL A 203 1.30 18.93 -24.96
N VAL A 204 0.70 19.73 -24.08
CA VAL A 204 0.45 21.17 -24.26
C VAL A 204 1.20 22.01 -23.22
N ASN A 205 1.06 21.68 -21.94
CA ASN A 205 1.53 22.51 -20.82
C ASN A 205 2.97 22.19 -20.37
N TRP A 206 3.84 21.74 -21.28
CA TRP A 206 5.25 21.40 -20.97
C TRP A 206 6.06 22.58 -20.42
N LYS A 207 5.69 23.84 -20.76
CA LYS A 207 6.36 25.04 -20.20
C LYS A 207 6.09 25.21 -18.70
N VAL A 208 4.93 24.75 -18.23
CA VAL A 208 4.61 24.75 -16.79
C VAL A 208 5.44 23.70 -16.09
N LEU A 209 5.58 22.51 -16.69
CA LEU A 209 6.46 21.45 -16.22
C LEU A 209 7.92 21.94 -16.11
N ASP A 210 8.48 22.51 -17.19
CA ASP A 210 9.85 23.05 -17.22
C ASP A 210 10.07 24.09 -16.10
N ALA A 211 9.12 25.02 -15.94
CA ALA A 211 9.20 26.03 -14.90
C ALA A 211 9.20 25.44 -13.48
N ILE A 212 8.37 24.43 -13.21
CA ILE A 212 8.29 23.77 -11.89
C ILE A 212 9.53 22.91 -11.64
N ALA A 213 9.88 22.03 -12.58
CA ALA A 213 11.01 21.12 -12.44
C ALA A 213 12.35 21.87 -12.36
N GLY A 214 12.50 22.98 -13.08
CA GLY A 214 13.72 23.79 -13.07
C GLY A 214 13.88 24.74 -11.88
N LYS A 215 12.82 24.97 -11.09
CA LYS A 215 12.81 25.97 -10.00
C LYS A 215 12.35 25.42 -8.65
N THR A 216 12.21 24.11 -8.55
CA THR A 216 11.94 23.37 -7.31
C THR A 216 12.81 22.11 -7.29
N SER A 217 12.93 21.48 -6.14
CA SER A 217 13.60 20.18 -5.94
C SER A 217 12.60 19.02 -5.96
N LEU A 218 11.36 19.27 -6.37
CA LEU A 218 10.29 18.29 -6.40
C LEU A 218 10.57 17.23 -7.47
N VAL A 219 10.35 15.97 -7.12
CA VAL A 219 10.29 14.87 -8.08
C VAL A 219 8.90 14.90 -8.73
N VAL A 220 8.83 15.48 -9.93
CA VAL A 220 7.58 15.68 -10.67
C VAL A 220 7.28 14.45 -11.53
N ASP A 221 6.09 13.88 -11.37
CA ASP A 221 5.51 13.02 -12.40
C ASP A 221 4.50 13.83 -13.23
N PHE A 222 4.54 13.63 -14.56
CA PHE A 222 3.75 14.43 -15.49
C PHE A 222 2.89 13.54 -16.39
N GLY A 223 1.60 13.84 -16.44
CA GLY A 223 0.61 13.13 -17.25
C GLY A 223 -0.27 14.07 -18.05
N GLY A 224 -1.03 13.49 -19.00
CA GLY A 224 -1.94 14.24 -19.86
C GLY A 224 -1.40 14.39 -21.28
N GLY A 225 -2.09 13.78 -22.26
CA GLY A 225 -1.78 13.96 -23.68
C GLY A 225 -0.60 13.16 -24.22
N ILE A 226 0.07 12.33 -23.43
CA ILE A 226 1.18 11.47 -23.92
C ILE A 226 0.61 10.38 -24.85
N LYS A 227 0.81 10.52 -26.17
CA LYS A 227 0.33 9.57 -27.18
C LYS A 227 1.44 9.02 -28.08
N THR A 228 2.53 9.76 -28.21
CA THR A 228 3.63 9.43 -29.11
C THR A 228 4.98 9.40 -28.38
N GLY A 229 6.00 8.82 -29.01
CA GLY A 229 7.36 8.88 -28.49
C GLY A 229 7.92 10.31 -28.40
N GLU A 230 7.42 11.22 -29.24
CA GLU A 230 7.78 12.63 -29.20
C GLU A 230 7.18 13.34 -27.98
N ASP A 231 5.91 13.07 -27.66
CA ASP A 231 5.30 13.57 -26.41
C ASP A 231 6.10 13.13 -25.20
N LEU A 232 6.47 11.84 -25.16
CA LEU A 232 7.23 11.27 -24.05
C LEU A 232 8.63 11.89 -23.93
N ARG A 233 9.29 12.17 -25.07
CA ARG A 233 10.57 12.88 -25.12
C ARG A 233 10.44 14.30 -24.57
N ILE A 234 9.40 15.04 -24.97
CA ILE A 234 9.10 16.38 -24.46
C ILE A 234 8.94 16.34 -22.93
N VAL A 235 8.20 15.38 -22.40
CA VAL A 235 7.97 15.24 -20.94
C VAL A 235 9.29 15.08 -20.18
N PHE A 236 10.17 14.18 -20.61
CA PHE A 236 11.44 13.94 -19.93
C PHE A 236 12.46 15.07 -20.12
N GLU A 237 12.56 15.65 -21.32
CA GLU A 237 13.49 16.76 -21.59
C GLU A 237 13.13 18.04 -20.83
N ASN A 238 11.86 18.22 -20.45
CA ASN A 238 11.41 19.34 -19.63
C ASN A 238 11.38 19.01 -18.12
N GLY A 239 12.06 17.94 -17.70
CA GLY A 239 12.39 17.71 -16.30
C GLY A 239 11.43 16.81 -15.51
N ALA A 240 10.45 16.16 -16.15
CA ALA A 240 9.67 15.15 -15.44
C ALA A 240 10.56 13.98 -15.03
N ALA A 241 10.45 13.54 -13.78
CA ALA A 241 11.15 12.37 -13.28
C ALA A 241 10.48 11.07 -13.75
N LEU A 242 9.14 11.09 -13.85
CA LEU A 242 8.32 9.98 -14.34
C LEU A 242 7.28 10.49 -15.34
N ALA A 243 6.95 9.65 -16.32
CA ALA A 243 5.83 9.86 -17.22
C ALA A 243 4.59 9.10 -16.72
N THR A 244 3.50 9.81 -16.51
CA THR A 244 2.21 9.28 -16.03
C THR A 244 1.37 8.84 -17.23
N ILE A 245 1.21 7.53 -17.41
CA ILE A 245 0.61 6.93 -18.61
C ILE A 245 -0.48 5.93 -18.20
N GLY A 246 -1.70 6.13 -18.69
CA GLY A 246 -2.82 5.20 -18.50
C GLY A 246 -3.43 4.73 -19.83
N SER A 247 -4.02 5.64 -20.61
CA SER A 247 -4.78 5.24 -21.81
C SER A 247 -3.96 4.51 -22.88
N ILE A 248 -2.67 4.86 -23.09
CA ILE A 248 -1.83 4.16 -24.09
C ILE A 248 -1.49 2.74 -23.63
N ALA A 249 -1.27 2.51 -22.33
CA ALA A 249 -1.04 1.18 -21.78
C ALA A 249 -2.18 0.19 -22.08
N VAL A 250 -3.40 0.71 -22.29
CA VAL A 250 -4.57 -0.09 -22.69
C VAL A 250 -4.72 -0.15 -24.21
N LYS A 251 -4.66 0.99 -24.90
CA LYS A 251 -5.02 1.11 -26.33
C LYS A 251 -3.92 0.64 -27.27
N ASP A 252 -2.66 0.77 -26.88
CA ASP A 252 -1.50 0.34 -27.66
C ASP A 252 -0.41 -0.22 -26.72
N PRO A 253 -0.61 -1.46 -26.20
CA PRO A 253 0.33 -2.07 -25.27
C PRO A 253 1.72 -2.29 -25.88
N GLU A 254 1.81 -2.55 -27.19
CA GLU A 254 3.10 -2.76 -27.86
C GLU A 254 3.96 -1.48 -27.83
N LEU A 255 3.35 -0.34 -28.15
CA LEU A 255 4.00 0.97 -28.04
C LEU A 255 4.39 1.27 -26.59
N PHE A 256 3.46 1.05 -25.65
CA PHE A 256 3.71 1.26 -24.22
C PHE A 256 4.92 0.46 -23.71
N PHE A 257 4.95 -0.85 -23.98
CA PHE A 257 6.08 -1.69 -23.58
C PHE A 257 7.36 -1.35 -24.35
N GLY A 258 7.25 -0.80 -25.56
CA GLY A 258 8.36 -0.16 -26.27
C GLY A 258 9.00 0.95 -25.44
N TRP A 259 8.20 1.85 -24.87
CA TRP A 259 8.69 2.92 -23.99
C TRP A 259 9.25 2.38 -22.68
N VAL A 260 8.62 1.38 -22.07
CA VAL A 260 9.15 0.74 -20.86
C VAL A 260 10.56 0.16 -21.11
N ARG A 261 10.77 -0.50 -22.25
CA ARG A 261 12.10 -1.01 -22.64
C ARG A 261 13.11 0.10 -22.90
N GLN A 262 12.68 1.20 -23.49
CA GLN A 262 13.57 2.32 -23.85
C GLN A 262 14.00 3.14 -22.64
N TYR A 263 13.08 3.48 -21.74
CA TYR A 263 13.33 4.41 -20.63
C TYR A 263 13.53 3.70 -19.27
N GLY A 264 13.13 2.44 -19.17
CA GLY A 264 13.12 1.67 -17.94
C GLY A 264 11.80 1.79 -17.17
N PRO A 265 11.39 0.75 -16.43
CA PRO A 265 10.12 0.72 -15.69
C PRO A 265 10.04 1.79 -14.59
N ASP A 266 11.18 2.19 -14.00
CA ASP A 266 11.24 3.21 -12.93
C ASP A 266 10.89 4.63 -13.43
N LYS A 267 10.89 4.84 -14.74
CA LYS A 267 10.51 6.11 -15.40
C LYS A 267 9.02 6.20 -15.74
N ILE A 268 8.26 5.13 -15.52
CA ILE A 268 6.85 5.04 -15.90
C ILE A 268 5.99 4.95 -14.65
N PHE A 269 5.03 5.87 -14.54
CA PHE A 269 3.99 5.83 -13.52
C PHE A 269 2.68 5.39 -14.16
N LEU A 270 2.31 4.13 -13.97
CA LEU A 270 1.15 3.52 -14.63
C LEU A 270 -0.15 3.97 -13.96
N GLY A 271 -1.02 4.63 -14.74
CA GLY A 271 -2.35 5.02 -14.29
C GLY A 271 -3.39 3.95 -14.56
N ALA A 272 -4.02 3.46 -13.49
CA ALA A 272 -5.15 2.55 -13.52
C ALA A 272 -6.42 3.27 -13.04
N ASP A 273 -6.99 4.14 -13.87
CA ASP A 273 -8.25 4.78 -13.55
C ASP A 273 -9.39 3.78 -13.75
N VAL A 274 -10.27 3.66 -12.75
CA VAL A 274 -11.31 2.63 -12.74
C VAL A 274 -12.70 3.18 -12.48
N LYS A 275 -13.68 2.48 -13.07
CA LYS A 275 -15.08 2.57 -12.71
C LYS A 275 -15.59 1.14 -12.51
N GLU A 276 -16.11 0.85 -11.31
CA GLU A 276 -16.56 -0.51 -10.95
C GLU A 276 -15.47 -1.58 -11.18
N GLU A 277 -14.24 -1.28 -10.76
CA GLU A 277 -13.05 -2.14 -10.93
C GLU A 277 -12.64 -2.42 -12.39
N LYS A 278 -13.28 -1.78 -13.38
CA LYS A 278 -12.92 -1.83 -14.80
C LYS A 278 -12.13 -0.61 -15.23
N ILE A 279 -11.15 -0.80 -16.11
CA ILE A 279 -10.27 0.27 -16.60
C ILE A 279 -11.06 1.25 -17.46
N ALA A 280 -10.89 2.54 -17.16
CA ALA A 280 -11.40 3.65 -17.93
C ALA A 280 -10.26 4.41 -18.64
N VAL A 281 -10.52 4.87 -19.86
CA VAL A 281 -9.54 5.52 -20.73
C VAL A 281 -10.13 6.77 -21.38
N GLY A 282 -9.29 7.54 -22.08
CA GLY A 282 -9.73 8.70 -22.85
C GLY A 282 -10.25 9.85 -21.97
N GLY A 283 -9.62 10.09 -20.82
CA GLY A 283 -10.10 11.08 -19.86
C GLY A 283 -11.41 10.67 -19.20
N TRP A 284 -11.55 9.38 -18.90
CA TRP A 284 -12.71 8.77 -18.22
C TRP A 284 -14.00 8.69 -19.03
N LEU A 285 -13.95 9.04 -20.32
CA LEU A 285 -15.10 9.00 -21.23
C LEU A 285 -15.46 7.58 -21.70
N GLU A 286 -14.49 6.66 -21.68
CA GLU A 286 -14.65 5.29 -22.17
C GLU A 286 -14.31 4.31 -21.05
N THR A 287 -15.28 3.48 -20.61
CA THR A 287 -15.04 2.37 -19.69
C THR A 287 -14.92 1.08 -20.51
N THR A 288 -13.80 0.39 -20.35
CA THR A 288 -13.52 -0.88 -21.04
C THR A 288 -14.06 -2.06 -20.24
N ASP A 289 -14.04 -3.28 -20.81
CA ASP A 289 -14.33 -4.52 -20.06
C ASP A 289 -13.11 -5.11 -19.35
N LEU A 290 -11.93 -4.50 -19.51
CA LEU A 290 -10.70 -4.96 -18.89
C LEU A 290 -10.74 -4.68 -17.39
N SER A 291 -10.64 -5.74 -16.57
CA SER A 291 -10.56 -5.57 -15.12
C SER A 291 -9.23 -4.96 -14.71
N VAL A 292 -9.23 -4.19 -13.62
CA VAL A 292 -8.00 -3.63 -13.05
C VAL A 292 -7.00 -4.72 -12.68
N PHE A 293 -7.48 -5.89 -12.25
CA PHE A 293 -6.59 -6.97 -11.85
C PHE A 293 -5.87 -7.60 -13.05
N ASP A 294 -6.57 -7.82 -14.16
CA ASP A 294 -5.95 -8.38 -15.37
C ASP A 294 -4.97 -7.36 -15.98
N PHE A 295 -5.35 -6.08 -15.95
CA PHE A 295 -4.47 -4.98 -16.36
C PHE A 295 -3.18 -4.97 -15.52
N LEU A 296 -3.28 -5.00 -14.19
CA LEU A 296 -2.11 -4.99 -13.31
C LEU A 296 -1.25 -6.26 -13.46
N GLU A 297 -1.86 -7.43 -13.64
CA GLU A 297 -1.13 -8.68 -13.86
C GLU A 297 -0.29 -8.63 -15.14
N GLN A 298 -0.88 -8.14 -16.24
CA GLN A 298 -0.15 -7.93 -17.50
C GLN A 298 1.03 -6.98 -17.32
N HIS A 299 0.86 -5.86 -16.60
CA HIS A 299 1.90 -4.83 -16.53
C HIS A 299 3.01 -5.16 -15.53
N THR A 300 2.65 -5.75 -14.39
CA THR A 300 3.61 -6.16 -13.37
C THR A 300 4.50 -7.31 -13.83
N SER A 301 3.99 -8.21 -14.68
CA SER A 301 4.81 -9.25 -15.33
C SER A 301 5.86 -8.68 -16.29
N HIS A 302 5.68 -7.44 -16.76
CA HIS A 302 6.65 -6.70 -17.58
C HIS A 302 7.54 -5.76 -16.75
N GLY A 303 7.55 -5.92 -15.42
CA GLY A 303 8.44 -5.20 -14.52
C GLY A 303 7.92 -3.84 -14.05
N ILE A 304 6.71 -3.44 -14.42
CA ILE A 304 6.11 -2.20 -13.91
C ILE A 304 5.82 -2.35 -12.41
N ARG A 305 6.27 -1.35 -11.63
CA ARG A 305 6.15 -1.34 -10.17
C ARG A 305 5.43 -0.08 -9.65
N HIS A 306 5.65 1.08 -10.27
CA HIS A 306 5.02 2.33 -9.86
C HIS A 306 3.64 2.47 -10.50
N ILE A 307 2.60 2.41 -9.67
CA ILE A 307 1.22 2.35 -10.13
C ILE A 307 0.38 3.28 -9.25
N PHE A 308 -0.49 4.07 -9.87
CA PHE A 308 -1.59 4.69 -9.14
C PHE A 308 -2.93 4.20 -9.67
N CYS A 309 -3.93 4.22 -8.80
CA CYS A 309 -5.29 3.86 -9.16
C CYS A 309 -6.27 4.91 -8.65
N THR A 310 -7.03 5.47 -9.58
CA THR A 310 -8.10 6.42 -9.28
C THR A 310 -9.44 5.72 -9.35
N ASP A 311 -10.20 5.70 -8.26
CA ASP A 311 -11.62 5.37 -8.37
C ASP A 311 -12.38 6.62 -8.81
N ILE A 312 -12.80 6.63 -10.08
CA ILE A 312 -13.46 7.77 -10.71
C ILE A 312 -14.76 8.12 -9.99
N ALA A 313 -15.45 7.14 -9.40
CA ALA A 313 -16.68 7.38 -8.66
C ALA A 313 -16.46 8.16 -7.37
N LYS A 314 -15.22 8.24 -6.88
CA LYS A 314 -14.82 8.99 -5.68
C LYS A 314 -14.11 10.30 -6.00
N ASP A 315 -13.55 10.46 -7.20
CA ASP A 315 -12.69 11.60 -7.49
C ASP A 315 -13.42 12.95 -7.38
N GLY A 316 -12.78 13.89 -6.68
CA GLY A 316 -13.32 15.24 -6.47
C GLY A 316 -14.59 15.32 -5.60
N LEU A 317 -15.08 14.22 -5.02
CA LEU A 317 -16.29 14.21 -4.19
C LEU A 317 -16.03 14.47 -2.69
N LEU A 318 -14.79 14.30 -2.21
CA LEU A 318 -14.41 14.47 -0.79
C LEU A 318 -15.23 13.54 0.15
N GLN A 319 -15.39 12.27 -0.25
CA GLN A 319 -16.20 11.24 0.44
C GLN A 319 -15.36 10.06 0.98
N GLY A 320 -14.04 10.21 1.03
CA GLY A 320 -13.11 9.15 1.37
C GLY A 320 -12.69 8.30 0.16
N PRO A 321 -11.45 7.77 0.18
CA PRO A 321 -10.90 6.95 -0.90
C PRO A 321 -11.48 5.53 -0.93
N SER A 322 -11.26 4.81 -2.02
CA SER A 322 -11.75 3.43 -2.21
C SER A 322 -10.85 2.38 -1.53
N ILE A 323 -10.71 2.48 -0.20
CA ILE A 323 -9.85 1.62 0.63
C ILE A 323 -10.12 0.13 0.38
N ALA A 324 -11.38 -0.26 0.25
CA ALA A 324 -11.75 -1.66 0.02
C ALA A 324 -11.18 -2.20 -1.31
N LEU A 325 -11.24 -1.40 -2.38
CA LEU A 325 -10.64 -1.74 -3.67
C LEU A 325 -9.11 -1.84 -3.54
N TYR A 326 -8.48 -0.87 -2.90
CA TYR A 326 -7.02 -0.82 -2.78
C TYR A 326 -6.46 -1.98 -1.96
N LYS A 327 -7.17 -2.41 -0.90
CA LYS A 327 -6.82 -3.63 -0.16
C LYS A 327 -6.86 -4.86 -1.05
N LYS A 328 -7.90 -5.05 -1.88
CA LYS A 328 -7.95 -6.17 -2.84
C LYS A 328 -6.77 -6.15 -3.81
N ILE A 329 -6.40 -4.98 -4.32
CA ILE A 329 -5.27 -4.82 -5.24
C ILE A 329 -3.97 -5.20 -4.53
N LEU A 330 -3.70 -4.64 -3.35
CA LEU A 330 -2.47 -4.89 -2.58
C LEU A 330 -2.37 -6.34 -2.08
N GLU A 331 -3.50 -6.99 -1.78
CA GLU A 331 -3.54 -8.42 -1.45
C GLU A 331 -3.10 -9.30 -2.64
N ARG A 332 -3.49 -8.94 -3.87
CA ARG A 332 -3.11 -9.69 -5.08
C ARG A 332 -1.71 -9.32 -5.59
N PHE A 333 -1.28 -8.08 -5.38
CA PHE A 333 -0.02 -7.53 -5.90
C PHE A 333 0.80 -6.89 -4.76
N PRO A 334 1.38 -7.68 -3.85
CA PRO A 334 2.07 -7.13 -2.67
C PRO A 334 3.37 -6.38 -2.98
N ASP A 335 3.97 -6.64 -4.16
CA ASP A 335 5.29 -6.13 -4.53
C ASP A 335 5.26 -4.80 -5.29
N ILE A 336 4.08 -4.24 -5.57
CA ILE A 336 3.96 -2.97 -6.29
C ILE A 336 4.15 -1.77 -5.35
N ASP A 337 4.58 -0.66 -5.95
CA ASP A 337 4.57 0.66 -5.34
C ASP A 337 3.24 1.35 -5.66
N PHE A 338 2.23 1.08 -4.82
CA PHE A 338 0.85 1.49 -5.05
C PHE A 338 0.51 2.85 -4.43
N VAL A 339 0.10 3.78 -5.29
CA VAL A 339 -0.36 5.11 -4.91
C VAL A 339 -1.88 5.20 -5.06
N ALA A 340 -2.57 5.53 -3.96
CA ALA A 340 -4.01 5.76 -4.00
C ALA A 340 -4.35 7.13 -4.61
N SER A 341 -5.43 7.22 -5.37
CA SER A 341 -5.91 8.48 -5.95
C SER A 341 -7.44 8.58 -5.93
N GLY A 342 -7.96 9.78 -5.68
CA GLY A 342 -9.40 10.05 -5.67
C GLY A 342 -10.06 9.85 -4.30
N GLY A 343 -11.07 10.68 -4.00
CA GLY A 343 -11.90 10.58 -2.80
C GLY A 343 -11.33 11.15 -1.51
N VAL A 344 -10.01 11.30 -1.37
CA VAL A 344 -9.36 11.85 -0.17
C VAL A 344 -10.02 13.15 0.26
N SER A 345 -10.36 13.24 1.55
CA SER A 345 -11.19 14.28 2.12
C SER A 345 -10.64 14.88 3.41
N ASN A 346 -9.80 14.14 4.15
CA ASN A 346 -9.24 14.53 5.44
C ASN A 346 -7.95 13.72 5.76
N ILE A 347 -7.25 14.05 6.86
CA ILE A 347 -6.00 13.37 7.28
C ILE A 347 -6.21 11.91 7.73
N GLN A 348 -7.38 11.58 8.29
CA GLN A 348 -7.69 10.20 8.67
C GLN A 348 -7.68 9.29 7.44
N ASP A 349 -8.21 9.76 6.29
CA ASP A 349 -8.14 9.00 5.03
C ASP A 349 -6.70 8.62 4.65
N VAL A 350 -5.74 9.52 4.89
CA VAL A 350 -4.32 9.25 4.60
C VAL A 350 -3.75 8.19 5.54
N THR A 351 -4.15 8.24 6.82
CA THR A 351 -3.77 7.23 7.81
C THR A 351 -4.36 5.87 7.44
N ASP A 352 -5.63 5.81 7.05
CA ASP A 352 -6.32 4.58 6.66
C ASP A 352 -5.71 3.96 5.39
N LEU A 353 -5.25 4.79 4.45
CA LEU A 353 -4.54 4.35 3.25
C LEU A 353 -3.15 3.78 3.57
N GLN A 354 -2.43 4.39 4.51
CA GLN A 354 -1.16 3.86 5.02
C GLN A 354 -1.37 2.49 5.68
N GLU A 355 -2.41 2.35 6.51
CA GLU A 355 -2.79 1.09 7.13
C GLU A 355 -3.26 0.03 6.12
N ALA A 356 -3.83 0.47 5.00
CA ALA A 356 -4.18 -0.42 3.89
C ALA A 356 -2.95 -0.94 3.13
N GLY A 357 -1.77 -0.36 3.33
CA GLY A 357 -0.51 -0.75 2.69
C GLY A 357 -0.14 0.08 1.45
N CYS A 358 -0.82 1.20 1.21
CA CYS A 358 -0.45 2.11 0.12
C CYS A 358 0.91 2.76 0.42
N SER A 359 1.76 2.88 -0.60
CA SER A 359 3.05 3.55 -0.48
C SER A 359 2.97 5.04 -0.73
N GLY A 360 1.90 5.51 -1.35
CA GLY A 360 1.63 6.93 -1.53
C GLY A 360 0.15 7.25 -1.66
N VAL A 361 -0.15 8.55 -1.63
CA VAL A 361 -1.49 9.08 -1.90
C VAL A 361 -1.39 10.36 -2.72
N ILE A 362 -2.20 10.44 -3.77
CA ILE A 362 -2.41 11.67 -4.53
C ILE A 362 -3.53 12.48 -3.87
N ILE A 363 -3.23 13.73 -3.50
CA ILE A 363 -4.22 14.62 -2.85
C ILE A 363 -4.38 15.89 -3.69
N GLY A 364 -5.58 16.07 -4.26
CA GLY A 364 -5.95 17.28 -5.00
C GLY A 364 -6.92 18.15 -4.20
N LYS A 365 -8.21 18.03 -4.52
CA LYS A 365 -9.28 18.94 -4.05
C LYS A 365 -9.33 19.18 -2.54
N ALA A 366 -8.98 18.19 -1.70
CA ALA A 366 -9.01 18.36 -0.24
C ALA A 366 -8.06 19.45 0.27
N ILE A 367 -6.92 19.65 -0.39
CA ILE A 367 -5.96 20.72 -0.08
C ILE A 367 -6.57 22.07 -0.47
N TYR A 368 -7.03 22.18 -1.71
CA TYR A 368 -7.53 23.43 -2.27
C TYR A 368 -8.83 23.93 -1.63
N GLU A 369 -9.66 23.04 -1.09
CA GLU A 369 -10.87 23.38 -0.33
C GLU A 369 -10.61 23.49 1.18
N GLY A 370 -9.34 23.48 1.62
CA GLY A 370 -8.94 23.72 3.01
C GLY A 370 -9.33 22.63 4.00
N ARG A 371 -9.75 21.45 3.53
CA ARG A 371 -10.08 20.30 4.40
C ARG A 371 -8.84 19.64 4.98
N ILE A 372 -7.75 19.69 4.24
CA ILE A 372 -6.41 19.33 4.68
C ILE A 372 -5.56 20.60 4.53
N THR A 373 -5.16 21.19 5.65
CA THR A 373 -4.36 22.43 5.65
C THR A 373 -2.89 22.14 5.37
N MET A 374 -2.14 23.17 4.97
CA MET A 374 -0.68 23.05 4.75
C MET A 374 0.05 22.66 6.03
N GLU A 375 -0.40 23.15 7.18
CA GLU A 375 0.13 22.80 8.49
C GLU A 375 -0.10 21.31 8.79
N ALA A 376 -1.30 20.79 8.54
CA ALA A 376 -1.62 19.39 8.74
C ALA A 376 -0.81 18.47 7.80
N LEU A 377 -0.58 18.90 6.55
CA LEU A 377 0.32 18.20 5.62
C LEU A 377 1.75 18.18 6.12
N LYS A 378 2.25 19.33 6.59
CA LYS A 378 3.60 19.45 7.13
C LYS A 378 3.82 18.52 8.31
N GLU A 379 2.88 18.49 9.26
CA GLU A 379 2.93 17.59 10.42
C GLU A 379 2.94 16.12 9.99
N LEU A 380 2.11 15.76 9.00
CA LEU A 380 2.06 14.40 8.45
C LEU A 380 3.39 14.01 7.77
N ILE A 381 3.99 14.91 6.99
CA ILE A 381 5.27 14.68 6.31
C ILE A 381 6.39 14.47 7.34
N ILE A 382 6.49 15.35 8.35
CA ILE A 382 7.51 15.23 9.42
C ILE A 382 7.37 13.90 10.18
N LYS A 383 6.14 13.42 10.38
CA LYS A 383 5.88 12.13 11.05
C LYS A 383 6.28 10.92 10.20
N ASN A 384 6.33 11.08 8.88
CA ASN A 384 6.63 10.02 7.91
C ASN A 384 8.09 10.05 7.41
N GLU A 385 8.90 11.03 7.81
CA GLU A 385 10.37 11.00 7.68
C GLU A 385 11.00 10.25 8.85
#